data_AF-A0A831XA31-F1
#
_entry.id   AF-A0A831XA31-F1
#
_cell.length_a   1.000
_cell.length_b   1.000
_cell.length_c   1.000
_cell.angle_alpha   90.00
_cell.angle_beta   90.00
_cell.angle_gamma   90.00
#
_symmetry.space_group_name_H-M   'P 1'
#
loop_
_entity.id
_entity.type
_entity.pdbx_description
1 polymer ?
#
loop_
_entity_poly.entity_id
_entity_poly.type
_entity_poly.pdbx_seq_one_letter_code
_entity_poly.pdbx_strand_id
1 'polypeptide(L)' 'MAAKTGPELQEVLRKASRSAREKAKSAGAPLYYMDNGKRIREDTDGKKFVLVVNSEGNPLEFPVE' A
#
# COMPACT_ATOMS: atom_id res chain seq x y z
N MET A 1 -4.38 -11.55 27.94
CA MET A 1 -3.60 -11.70 26.69
C MET A 1 -2.24 -11.07 26.92
N ALA A 2 -1.14 -11.77 26.65
CA ALA A 2 0.17 -11.13 26.64
C ALA A 2 0.23 -10.14 25.47
N ALA A 3 0.73 -8.92 25.73
CA ALA A 3 1.00 -7.96 24.66
C ALA A 3 2.09 -8.54 23.75
N LYS A 4 1.90 -8.41 22.43
CA LYS A 4 2.95 -8.78 21.47
C LYS A 4 4.15 -7.87 21.65
N THR A 5 5.34 -8.43 21.55
CA THR A 5 6.57 -7.65 21.42
C THR A 5 6.55 -6.84 20.13
N GLY A 6 7.36 -5.78 20.05
CA GLY A 6 7.48 -4.97 18.83
C GLY A 6 7.74 -5.80 17.56
N PRO A 7 8.68 -6.76 17.57
CA PRO A 7 8.93 -7.65 16.42
C PRO A 7 7.74 -8.53 16.04
N GLU A 8 7.05 -9.11 17.02
CA GLU A 8 5.86 -9.94 16.76
C GLU A 8 4.71 -9.11 16.17
N LEU A 9 4.55 -7.86 16.63
CA LEU A 9 3.58 -6.94 16.06
C LEU A 9 3.93 -6.60 14.60
N GLN A 10 5.20 -6.32 14.32
CA GLN A 10 5.66 -6.07 12.95
C GLN A 10 5.39 -7.25 12.02
N GLU A 11 5.62 -8.48 12.48
CA GLU A 11 5.34 -9.68 11.69
C GLU A 11 3.84 -9.82 11.37
N VAL A 12 2.97 -9.58 12.36
CA VAL A 12 1.51 -9.60 12.17
C VAL A 12 1.07 -8.54 11.15
N LEU A 13 1.58 -7.31 11.26
CA LEU A 13 1.26 -6.24 10.33
C LEU A 13 1.77 -6.52 8.90
N ARG A 14 2.94 -7.15 8.78
CA ARG A 14 3.49 -7.60 7.49
C ARG A 14 2.61 -8.68 6.85
N LYS A 15 2.13 -9.65 7.63
CA LYS A 15 1.21 -10.69 7.14
C LYS A 15 -0.14 -10.10 6.72
N ALA A 16 -0.69 -9.19 7.51
CA ALA A 16 -1.95 -8.53 7.21
C ALA A 16 -1.89 -7.69 5.92
N SER A 17 -0.84 -6.87 5.78
CA SER A 17 -0.63 -6.05 4.57
C SER A 17 -0.43 -6.90 3.31
N ARG A 18 0.33 -8.00 3.41
CA ARG A 18 0.47 -8.97 2.31
C ARG A 18 -0.87 -9.60 1.93
N SER A 19 -1.65 -10.06 2.90
CA SER A 19 -2.95 -10.68 2.63
C SER A 19 -3.94 -9.71 1.97
N ALA A 20 -3.94 -8.43 2.39
CA ALA A 20 -4.77 -7.40 1.77
C ALA A 20 -4.39 -7.17 0.29
N ARG A 21 -3.09 -7.12 -0.02
CA ARG A 21 -2.58 -6.99 -1.40
C ARG A 21 -2.98 -8.19 -2.26
N GLU A 22 -2.80 -9.40 -1.76
CA GLU A 22 -3.18 -10.63 -2.47
C GLU A 22 -4.68 -10.65 -2.79
N LYS A 23 -5.54 -10.33 -1.82
CA LYS A 23 -6.99 -10.26 -2.04
C LYS A 23 -7.39 -9.22 -3.09
N ALA A 24 -6.80 -8.04 -3.06
CA ALA A 24 -7.08 -7.00 -4.05
C ALA A 24 -6.70 -7.45 -5.46
N LYS A 25 -5.51 -8.05 -5.62
CA LYS A 25 -5.05 -8.62 -6.90
C LYS A 25 -5.98 -9.72 -7.41
N SER A 26 -6.35 -10.67 -6.55
CA SER A 26 -7.28 -11.74 -6.90
C SER A 26 -8.67 -11.23 -7.31
N ALA A 27 -9.10 -10.09 -6.76
CA ALA A 27 -10.35 -9.43 -7.10
C ALA A 27 -10.27 -8.53 -8.36
N GLY A 28 -9.08 -8.39 -8.97
CA GLY A 28 -8.88 -7.47 -10.09
C GLY A 28 -9.03 -6.00 -9.70
N ALA A 29 -8.82 -5.66 -8.42
CA ALA A 29 -8.96 -4.31 -7.90
C ALA A 29 -7.60 -3.68 -7.58
N PRO A 30 -7.38 -2.39 -7.89
CA PRO A 30 -6.20 -1.66 -7.42
C PRO A 30 -6.29 -1.41 -5.91
N LEU A 31 -5.14 -1.29 -5.26
CA LEU A 31 -5.02 -0.99 -3.83
C LEU A 31 -4.43 0.42 -3.63
N TYR A 32 -4.96 1.15 -2.65
CA TYR A 32 -4.42 2.45 -2.23
C TYR A 32 -3.96 2.37 -0.78
N TYR A 33 -2.72 2.80 -0.50
CA TYR A 33 -2.16 2.79 0.84
C TYR A 33 -1.15 3.92 1.05
N MET A 34 -0.78 4.17 2.30
CA MET A 34 0.30 5.08 2.65
C MET A 34 1.59 4.30 2.87
N ASP A 35 2.69 4.77 2.29
CA ASP A 35 4.03 4.23 2.48
C ASP A 35 5.02 5.39 2.63
N ASN A 36 5.74 5.45 3.75
CA ASN A 36 6.68 6.54 4.08
C ASN A 36 6.12 7.96 3.84
N GLY A 37 4.85 8.19 4.24
CA GLY A 37 4.16 9.47 4.08
C GLY A 37 3.68 9.77 2.65
N LYS A 38 3.94 8.89 1.69
CA LYS A 38 3.47 8.99 0.31
C LYS A 38 2.23 8.12 0.10
N ARG A 39 1.30 8.59 -0.72
CA ARG A 39 0.15 7.78 -1.13
C ARG A 39 0.54 6.94 -2.34
N ILE A 40 0.38 5.63 -2.23
CA ILE A 40 0.72 4.65 -3.26
C ILE A 40 -0.57 4.04 -3.81
N ARG A 41 -0.69 3.98 -5.14
CA ARG A 41 -1.61 3.11 -5.87
C ARG A 41 -0.83 1.89 -6.35
N GLU A 42 -1.30 0.69 -6.07
CA GLU A 42 -0.75 -0.56 -6.60
C GLU A 42 -1.81 -1.21 -7.49
N ASP A 43 -1.46 -1.43 -8.76
CA ASP A 43 -2.29 -2.11 -9.73
C ASP A 43 -2.35 -3.61 -9.50
N THR A 44 -3.28 -4.26 -10.19
CA THR A 44 -3.52 -5.71 -10.13
C THR A 44 -2.30 -6.51 -10.60
N ASP A 45 -1.52 -5.97 -11.53
CA ASP A 45 -0.25 -6.51 -12.01
C ASP A 45 0.93 -6.24 -11.05
N GLY A 46 0.70 -5.49 -9.97
CA GLY A 46 1.69 -5.14 -8.97
C GLY A 46 2.53 -3.91 -9.29
N LYS A 47 2.25 -3.20 -10.40
CA LYS A 47 2.88 -1.89 -10.66
C LYS A 47 2.43 -0.88 -9.61
N LYS A 48 3.35 -0.03 -9.17
CA LYS A 48 3.11 0.95 -8.11
C LYS A 48 3.32 2.36 -8.62
N PHE A 49 2.48 3.26 -8.14
CA PHE A 49 2.50 4.67 -8.49
C PHE A 49 2.39 5.53 -7.24
N VAL A 50 3.26 6.51 -7.10
CA VAL A 50 3.09 7.59 -6.12
C VAL A 50 2.06 8.56 -6.66
N LEU A 51 1.04 8.85 -5.83
CA LEU A 51 0.06 9.88 -6.08
C LEU A 51 0.53 11.20 -5.46
N VAL A 52 0.66 12.24 -6.29
CA VAL A 52 1.02 13.61 -5.88
C VAL A 52 -0.05 14.57 -6.37
N VAL A 53 -0.41 15.57 -5.57
CA VAL A 53 -1.31 16.64 -6.01
C VAL A 53 -0.46 17.82 -6.47
N ASN A 54 -0.68 18.29 -7.69
CA ASN A 54 0.05 19.45 -8.23
C ASN A 54 -0.49 20.78 -7.66
N SER A 55 0.13 21.90 -8.03
CA SER A 55 -0.26 23.24 -7.58
C SER A 55 -1.68 23.68 -7.99
N GLU A 56 -2.26 23.01 -8.98
CA GLU A 56 -3.62 23.27 -9.48
C GLU A 56 -4.68 22.38 -8.81
N GLY A 57 -4.25 21.48 -7.90
CA GLY A 57 -5.15 20.51 -7.25
C GLY A 57 -5.38 19.24 -8.07
N ASN A 58 -4.70 19.05 -9.20
CA ASN A 58 -4.84 17.88 -10.05
C ASN A 58 -3.97 16.72 -9.53
N PRO A 59 -4.51 15.48 -9.49
CA PRO A 59 -3.72 14.30 -9.13
C PRO A 59 -2.77 13.91 -10.27
N LEU A 60 -1.52 13.63 -9.91
CA LEU A 60 -0.47 13.10 -10.77
C LEU A 60 -0.01 11.75 -10.24
N GLU A 61 0.39 10.87 -11.14
CA GLU A 61 0.90 9.54 -10.81
C GLU A 61 2.30 9.33 -11.39
N PHE A 62 3.22 8.86 -10.55
CA PHE A 62 4.60 8.58 -10.94
C PHE A 62 4.97 7.15 -10.56
N PRO A 63 5.58 6.35 -11.47
CA PRO A 63 6.03 5.01 -11.13
C PRO A 63 6.97 5.00 -9.91
N VAL A 64 6.80 4.01 -9.03
CA VAL A 64 7.76 3.73 -7.96
C VAL A 64 8.77 2.71 -8.50
N GLU A 65 10.04 3.12 -8.61
CA GLU A 65 11.18 2.21 -8.91
C GLU A 65 11.46 1.25 -7.75
#